data_AF-A0A4Y9ZKA7-F1
#
_entry.id   AF-A0A4Y9ZKA7-F1
#
_cell.length_a   1.000
_cell.length_b   1.000
_cell.length_c   1.000
_cell.angle_alpha   90.00
_cell.angle_beta   90.00
_cell.angle_gamma   90.00
#
_symmetry.space_group_name_H-M   'P 1'
#
loop_
_entity.id
_entity.type
_entity.pdbx_description
1 polymer ?
#
loop_
_entity_poly.entity_id
_entity_poly.type
_entity_poly.pdbx_seq_one_letter_code
_entity_poly.pdbx_strand_id
1 'polypeptide(L)' 'MPDPSKPYLVEVDASDYATGGILSQRGEDEQWHPVAYISKAFTAPERNYNIYDRRLT' A
#
# COMPACT_ATOMS: atom_id res chain seq x y z
N MET A 1 10.17 -16.80 -3.18
CA MET A 1 10.63 -15.78 -4.15
C MET A 1 9.40 -15.31 -4.92
N PRO A 2 9.13 -14.01 -5.07
CA PRO A 2 7.90 -13.53 -5.73
C PRO A 2 7.89 -13.91 -7.22
N ASP A 3 6.73 -14.27 -7.74
CA ASP A 3 6.49 -14.73 -9.10
C ASP A 3 5.83 -13.62 -9.94
N PRO A 4 6.53 -12.97 -10.89
CA PRO A 4 5.97 -11.88 -11.69
C PRO A 4 4.78 -12.28 -12.57
N SER A 5 4.51 -13.58 -12.76
CA SER A 5 3.36 -14.07 -13.54
C SER A 5 2.06 -14.22 -12.73
N LYS A 6 2.14 -14.18 -11.40
CA LYS A 6 0.98 -14.35 -10.50
C LYS A 6 0.40 -13.01 -10.08
N PRO A 7 -0.92 -12.94 -9.82
CA PRO A 7 -1.56 -11.72 -9.35
C PRO A 7 -0.98 -11.29 -8.00
N TYR A 8 -0.80 -9.98 -7.87
CA TYR A 8 -0.41 -9.32 -6.63
C TYR A 8 -1.64 -8.70 -5.97
N LEU A 9 -1.69 -8.77 -4.64
CA LEU A 9 -2.63 -8.04 -3.82
C LEU A 9 -1.90 -6.89 -3.15
N VAL A 10 -2.40 -5.67 -3.31
CA VAL A 10 -1.87 -4.48 -2.64
C VAL A 10 -2.91 -4.04 -1.62
N GLU A 11 -2.57 -4.14 -0.35
CA GLU A 11 -3.36 -3.59 0.74
C GLU A 11 -2.73 -2.28 1.17
N VAL A 12 -3.49 -1.18 1.20
CA VAL A 12 -3.01 0.14 1.59
C VAL A 12 -3.84 0.63 2.76
N ASP A 13 -3.18 0.95 3.86
CA ASP A 13 -3.78 1.61 5.02
C ASP A 13 -3.19 3.02 5.15
N ALA A 14 -4.05 4.02 5.23
CA ALA A 14 -3.64 5.41 5.38
C ALA A 14 -4.20 5.96 6.69
N SER A 15 -3.29 6.39 7.56
CA SER A 15 -3.59 7.17 8.75
C SER A 15 -3.29 8.65 8.51
N ASP A 16 -3.76 9.53 9.39
CA ASP A 16 -3.45 10.97 9.33
C ASP A 16 -1.93 11.29 9.42
N TYR A 17 -1.10 10.33 9.83
CA TYR A 17 0.33 10.52 10.09
C TYR A 17 1.25 9.77 9.12
N ALA A 18 0.78 8.67 8.53
CA ALA A 18 1.54 7.86 7.58
C ALA A 18 0.62 7.02 6.68
N THR A 19 1.08 6.75 5.47
CA THR A 19 0.51 5.70 4.61
C THR A 19 1.41 4.48 4.66
N GLY A 20 0.81 3.33 4.97
CA GLY A 20 1.43 2.02 4.88
C GLY A 20 0.74 1.17 3.83
N GLY A 21 1.44 0.18 3.31
CA GLY A 21 0.87 -0.82 2.44
C GLY A 21 1.67 -2.11 2.46
N ILE A 22 0.97 -3.21 2.21
CA ILE A 22 1.51 -4.55 2.12
C ILE A 22 1.25 -5.06 0.71
N LEU A 23 2.30 -5.51 0.05
CA LEU A 23 2.22 -6.25 -1.20
C LEU A 23 2.25 -7.73 -0.85
N SER A 24 1.17 -8.43 -1.14
CA SER A 24 1.00 -9.86 -0.93
C SER A 24 0.89 -10.59 -2.27
N GLN A 25 1.31 -11.84 -2.28
CA GLN A 25 1.19 -12.72 -3.43
C GLN A 25 0.68 -14.09 -3.03
N ARG A 26 -0.11 -14.71 -3.92
CA ARG A 26 -0.68 -16.03 -3.68
C ARG A 26 0.39 -17.12 -3.83
N GLY A 27 0.60 -17.87 -2.75
CA GLY A 27 1.50 -19.01 -2.69
C GLY A 27 0.93 -20.24 -3.40
N GLU A 28 1.71 -21.33 -3.44
CA GLU A 28 1.25 -22.63 -3.93
C GLU A 28 0.20 -23.27 -3.02
N ASP A 29 0.16 -22.85 -1.76
CA ASP A 29 -0.84 -23.19 -0.75
C ASP A 29 -2.15 -22.39 -0.90
N GLU A 30 -2.30 -21.66 -2.01
CA GLU A 30 -3.44 -20.79 -2.29
C GLU A 30 -3.64 -19.65 -1.28
N GLN A 31 -2.70 -19.44 -0.36
CA GLN A 31 -2.76 -18.43 0.69
C GLN A 31 -2.02 -17.16 0.26
N TRP A 32 -2.44 -16.02 0.80
CA TRP A 32 -1.75 -14.75 0.60
C TRP A 32 -0.52 -14.66 1.50
N HIS A 33 0.65 -14.45 0.90
CA HIS A 33 1.91 -14.25 1.59
C HIS A 33 2.45 -12.84 1.34
N PRO A 34 2.81 -12.07 2.37
CA PRO A 34 3.42 -10.76 2.18
C PRO A 34 4.81 -10.91 1.53
N VAL A 35 5.03 -10.22 0.42
CA VAL A 35 6.29 -10.21 -0.34
C VAL A 35 7.03 -8.89 -0.25
N ALA A 36 6.35 -7.78 0.03
CA ALA A 36 6.97 -6.49 0.31
C ALA A 36 6.11 -5.62 1.22
N TYR A 37 6.77 -4.73 1.96
CA TYR A 37 6.13 -3.71 2.79
C TYR A 37 6.55 -2.34 2.27
N ILE A 38 5.58 -1.46 2.06
CA ILE A 38 5.83 -0.06 1.73
C ILE A 38 5.25 0.81 2.84
N SER A 39 6.06 1.67 3.44
CA SER A 39 5.59 2.64 4.42
C SER A 39 6.20 3.98 4.13
N LYS A 40 5.36 4.99 3.95
CA LYS A 40 5.77 6.37 3.75
C LYS A 40 5.18 7.21 4.88
N ALA A 41 6.05 7.68 5.77
CA ALA A 41 5.69 8.71 6.74
C ALA A 41 5.53 10.04 6.01
N PHE A 42 4.42 10.74 6.23
CA PHE A 42 4.22 12.06 5.61
C PHE A 42 5.25 13.05 6.17
N THR A 43 6.13 13.55 5.32
CA THR A 43 7.00 14.69 5.68
C THR A 43 6.16 15.96 5.82
N ALA A 44 6.63 16.97 6.58
CA ALA A 44 5.89 18.20 6.86
C ALA A 44 5.23 18.89 5.64
N PRO A 45 5.83 18.95 4.43
CA PRO A 45 5.16 19.46 3.24
C PRO A 45 4.11 18.50 2.64
N GLU A 46 4.24 17.18 2.81
CA GLU A 46 3.31 16.18 2.26
C GLU A 46 2.02 16.02 3.10
N ARG A 47 2.03 16.39 4.39
CA ARG A 47 0.80 16.48 5.21
C ARG A 47 -0.20 17.52 4.67
N ASN A 48 0.30 18.57 4.01
CA ASN A 48 -0.57 19.61 3.44
C ASN A 48 -1.16 19.23 2.07
N TYR A 49 -0.72 18.14 1.44
CA TYR A 49 -1.25 17.71 0.14
C TYR A 49 -2.48 16.80 0.26
N ASN A 50 -2.93 16.41 1.46
CA ASN A 50 -3.94 15.35 1.62
C ASN A 50 -5.29 15.79 2.20
N ILE A 51 -5.69 17.04 1.98
CA ILE A 51 -7.07 17.49 2.22
C ILE A 51 -7.73 18.21 1.03
N TYR A 52 -7.01 18.48 -0.07
CA TYR A 52 -7.58 19.19 -1.22
C TYR A 52 -7.94 18.35 -2.43
N ASP A 53 -7.75 17.03 -2.42
CA ASP A 53 -8.29 16.15 -3.47
C ASP A 53 -9.39 15.23 -2.93
N ARG A 54 -10.27 15.83 -2.12
CA ARG A 54 -11.51 15.20 -1.64
C ARG A 54 -12.72 15.95 -2.20
N ARG A 55 -12.73 16.22 -3.50
CA ARG A 55 -13.93 16.42 -4.34
C ARG A 55 -13.51 16.67 -5.80
N LEU A 56 -13.66 15.66 -6.65
CA LEU A 56 -14.05 15.89 -8.04
C LEU A 56 -15.58 15.70 -8.06
N THR A 57 -16.30 16.82 -8.18
CA THR A 57 -17.74 16.82 -8.54
C THR A 57 -17.92 16.30 -9.95
#